data_AF-A0A960ZED9-F1
#
_entry.id   AF-A0A960ZED9-F1
#
_cell.length_a   1.000
_cell.length_b   1.000
_cell.length_c   1.000
_cell.angle_alpha   90.00
_cell.angle_beta   90.00
_cell.angle_gamma   90.00
#
_symmetry.space_group_name_H-M   'P 1'
#
loop_
_entity.id
_entity.type
_entity.pdbx_description
1 polymer ?
#
loop_
_entity_poly.entity_id
_entity_poly.type
_entity_poly.pdbx_seq_one_letter_code
_entity_poly.pdbx_strand_id
1 'polypeptide(L)'
;MKKTKLGQALIEAANEALEVERSNKRVRQTKIVVIDPPEWTQKRIIKLRKEWDVSQAIFARLLNVNKKTVESWEQGINKPGGPSQRLLQIFEDTPQEIIESIVIEKKNKNQRSVEKTKQHFKHGLINF
;
A
#
# COMPACT_ATOMS: atom_id res chain seq x y z
N MET A 1 8.30 -44.98 29.20
CA MET A 1 8.01 -44.90 27.75
C MET A 1 9.14 -44.16 27.05
N LYS A 2 9.67 -44.68 25.94
CA LYS A 2 10.68 -43.93 25.14
C LYS A 2 10.01 -42.70 24.51
N LYS A 3 10.67 -41.55 24.59
CA LYS A 3 10.19 -40.32 23.94
C LYS A 3 10.20 -40.52 22.42
N THR A 4 9.14 -40.10 21.75
CA THR A 4 9.06 -40.10 20.29
C THR A 4 10.05 -39.07 19.72
N LYS A 5 10.48 -39.24 18.47
CA LYS A 5 11.37 -38.26 17.81
C LYS A 5 10.81 -36.84 17.85
N LEU A 6 9.49 -36.69 17.62
CA LEU A 6 8.80 -35.41 17.72
C LEU A 6 8.83 -34.84 19.15
N GLY A 7 8.55 -35.67 20.16
CA GLY A 7 8.58 -35.24 21.56
C GLY A 7 9.97 -34.77 22.00
N GLN A 8 11.02 -35.37 21.44
CA GLN A 8 12.39 -34.95 21.72
C GLN A 8 12.72 -33.61 21.04
N ALA A 9 12.33 -33.43 19.78
CA ALA A 9 12.53 -32.17 19.05
C ALA A 9 11.78 -30.98 19.68
N LEU A 10 10.56 -31.21 20.19
CA LEU A 10 9.79 -30.16 20.89
C LEU A 10 10.46 -29.72 22.20
N ILE A 11 11.02 -30.67 22.95
CA ILE A 11 11.74 -30.37 24.21
C ILE A 11 13.02 -29.60 23.92
N GLU A 12 13.75 -29.97 22.86
CA GLU A 12 14.97 -29.30 22.43
C GLU A 12 14.69 -27.85 22.01
N ALA A 13 13.70 -27.63 21.12
CA ALA A 13 13.29 -26.29 20.70
C ALA A 13 12.82 -25.41 21.87
N ALA A 14 12.11 -25.97 22.86
CA ALA A 14 11.69 -25.24 24.04
C ALA A 14 12.87 -24.81 24.93
N ASN A 15 13.89 -25.67 25.08
CA ASN A 15 15.09 -25.34 25.82
C ASN A 15 15.91 -24.26 25.09
N GLU A 16 16.03 -24.35 23.76
CA GLU A 16 16.68 -23.31 22.95
C GLU A 16 16.00 -21.94 23.10
N ALA A 17 14.66 -21.90 23.13
CA ALA A 17 13.91 -20.67 23.38
C ALA A 17 14.19 -20.08 24.77
N LEU A 18 14.28 -20.92 25.81
CA LEU A 18 14.64 -20.49 27.17
C LEU A 18 16.08 -19.97 27.24
N GLU A 19 17.01 -20.55 26.49
CA GLU A 19 18.38 -20.05 26.41
C GLU A 19 18.43 -18.66 25.75
N VAL A 20 17.69 -18.46 24.66
CA VAL A 20 17.60 -17.15 23.97
C VAL A 20 17.16 -16.06 24.94
N GLU A 21 16.12 -16.32 25.73
CA GLU A 21 15.58 -15.38 26.73
C GLU A 21 16.60 -15.10 27.84
N ARG A 22 17.25 -16.14 28.38
CA ARG A 22 18.14 -16.03 29.54
C ARG A 22 19.51 -15.43 29.23
N SER A 23 20.05 -15.70 28.05
CA SER A 23 21.46 -15.43 27.72
C SER A 23 21.66 -14.30 26.72
N ASN A 24 20.60 -13.57 26.33
CA ASN A 24 20.65 -12.54 25.28
C ASN A 24 21.32 -13.04 23.99
N LYS A 25 21.23 -14.35 23.74
CA LYS A 25 21.85 -15.02 22.60
C LYS A 25 21.19 -14.48 21.33
N ARG A 26 22.00 -13.89 20.43
CA ARG A 26 21.49 -13.31 19.19
C ARG A 26 21.03 -14.42 18.25
N VAL A 27 19.73 -14.69 18.26
CA VAL A 27 19.04 -15.48 17.24
C VAL A 27 18.47 -14.57 16.16
N ARG A 28 18.24 -15.13 14.97
CA ARG A 28 17.55 -14.41 13.90
C ARG A 28 16.11 -14.15 14.35
N GLN A 29 15.79 -12.88 14.60
CA GLN A 29 14.45 -12.43 14.94
C GLN A 29 13.94 -11.50 13.83
N THR A 30 12.67 -11.63 13.49
CA THR A 30 11.98 -10.69 12.60
C THR A 30 10.95 -9.94 13.42
N LYS A 31 11.22 -8.68 13.74
CA LYS A 31 10.24 -7.80 14.39
C LYS A 31 9.40 -7.15 13.30
N ILE A 32 8.10 -7.46 13.27
CA ILE A 32 7.15 -6.82 12.37
C ILE A 32 6.38 -5.78 13.18
N VAL A 33 6.44 -4.53 12.76
CA VAL A 33 5.61 -3.44 13.30
C VAL A 33 4.66 -3.03 12.19
N VAL A 34 3.35 -3.16 12.43
CA VAL A 34 2.32 -2.73 11.49
C VAL A 34 1.78 -1.39 12.00
N ILE A 35 1.94 -0.35 11.20
CA ILE A 35 1.37 0.97 11.49
C ILE A 35 -0.03 1.08 10.91
N ASP A 36 -0.95 1.73 11.63
CA ASP A 36 -2.27 2.04 11.09
C ASP A 36 -2.17 2.97 9.88
N PRO A 37 -3.08 2.86 8.90
CA PRO A 37 -3.12 3.80 7.80
C PRO A 37 -3.44 5.21 8.34
N PRO A 38 -2.96 6.27 7.69
CA PRO A 38 -3.21 7.62 8.16
C PRO A 38 -4.68 8.00 7.99
N GLU A 39 -5.12 9.01 8.73
CA GLU A 39 -6.47 9.56 8.56
C GLU A 39 -6.65 10.20 7.18
N TRP A 40 -7.81 9.93 6.56
CA TRP A 40 -8.17 10.44 5.24
C TRP A 40 -9.25 11.51 5.32
N THR A 41 -8.83 12.77 5.21
CA THR A 41 -9.74 13.92 5.12
C THR A 41 -10.21 14.14 3.68
N GLN A 42 -11.37 14.78 3.51
CA GLN A 42 -11.90 15.15 2.19
C GLN A 42 -10.86 15.91 1.34
N LYS A 43 -10.11 16.84 1.97
CA LYS A 43 -9.09 17.65 1.30
C LYS A 43 -7.93 16.80 0.79
N ARG A 44 -7.50 15.81 1.57
CA ARG A 44 -6.40 14.91 1.21
C ARG A 44 -6.79 14.01 0.04
N ILE A 45 -8.02 13.48 0.04
CA ILE A 45 -8.53 12.65 -1.05
C ILE A 45 -8.61 13.45 -2.35
N ILE A 46 -9.15 14.69 -2.29
CA ILE A 46 -9.19 15.60 -3.44
C ILE A 46 -7.77 15.90 -3.94
N LYS A 47 -6.83 16.16 -3.03
CA LYS A 47 -5.43 16.44 -3.36
C LYS A 47 -4.80 15.26 -4.10
N LEU A 48 -4.88 14.05 -3.53
CA LEU A 48 -4.33 12.84 -4.13
C LEU A 48 -4.89 12.58 -5.54
N ARG A 49 -6.22 12.69 -5.70
CA ARG A 49 -6.83 12.52 -7.02
C ARG A 49 -6.30 13.54 -8.04
N LYS A 50 -6.13 14.79 -7.63
CA LYS A 50 -5.63 15.87 -8.49
C LYS A 50 -4.15 15.72 -8.81
N GLU A 51 -3.34 15.18 -7.90
CA GLU A 51 -1.92 14.91 -8.14
C GLU A 51 -1.70 13.91 -9.28
N TRP A 52 -2.66 13.03 -9.55
CA TRP A 52 -2.61 12.11 -10.69
C TRP A 52 -3.33 12.62 -11.93
N ASP A 53 -3.91 13.82 -11.87
CA ASP A 53 -4.65 14.43 -12.98
C ASP A 53 -5.79 13.56 -13.53
N VAL A 54 -6.55 12.90 -12.63
CA VAL A 54 -7.67 12.03 -13.01
C VAL A 54 -9.03 12.56 -12.55
N SER A 55 -10.07 12.21 -13.32
CA SER A 55 -11.45 12.47 -12.94
C SER A 55 -11.89 11.57 -11.77
N GLN A 56 -12.94 11.96 -11.04
CA GLN A 56 -13.52 11.13 -9.97
C GLN A 56 -13.91 9.73 -10.45
N ALA A 57 -14.40 9.60 -11.69
CA ALA A 57 -14.79 8.31 -12.25
C ALA A 57 -13.59 7.40 -12.51
N ILE A 58 -12.47 7.94 -13.00
CA ILE A 58 -11.23 7.17 -13.19
C ILE A 58 -10.60 6.82 -11.85
N PHE A 59 -10.55 7.78 -10.91
CA PHE A 59 -10.06 7.54 -9.56
C PHE A 59 -10.84 6.44 -8.84
N ALA A 60 -12.17 6.44 -8.95
CA ALA A 60 -13.01 5.39 -8.40
C ALA A 60 -12.70 4.01 -9.00
N ARG A 61 -12.44 3.94 -10.31
CA ARG A 61 -12.05 2.70 -10.98
C ARG A 61 -10.67 2.21 -10.53
N LEU A 62 -9.71 3.11 -10.32
CA LEU A 62 -8.38 2.76 -9.78
C LEU A 62 -8.49 2.16 -8.37
N LEU A 63 -9.37 2.73 -7.54
CA LEU A 63 -9.62 2.26 -6.17
C LEU A 63 -10.62 1.09 -6.09
N ASN A 64 -11.13 0.62 -7.23
CA ASN A 64 -12.17 -0.41 -7.34
C ASN A 64 -13.42 -0.12 -6.49
N VAL A 65 -13.91 1.12 -6.52
CA VAL A 65 -15.15 1.56 -5.89
C VAL A 65 -16.05 2.27 -6.91
N ASN A 66 -17.30 2.51 -6.55
CA ASN A 66 -18.18 3.31 -7.41
C ASN A 66 -17.85 4.82 -7.29
N LYS A 67 -18.19 5.60 -8.32
CA LYS A 67 -17.96 7.05 -8.34
C LYS A 67 -18.61 7.77 -7.16
N LYS A 68 -19.82 7.35 -6.76
CA LYS A 68 -20.59 7.96 -5.66
C LYS A 68 -19.88 7.80 -4.31
N THR A 69 -19.12 6.72 -4.12
CA THR A 69 -18.27 6.51 -2.94
C THR A 69 -17.16 7.55 -2.90
N VAL A 70 -16.45 7.78 -4.00
CA VAL A 70 -15.42 8.84 -4.10
C VAL A 70 -16.04 10.22 -3.87
N GLU A 71 -17.18 10.52 -4.51
CA GLU A 71 -17.90 11.79 -4.30
C GLU A 71 -18.26 12.00 -2.82
N SER A 72 -18.79 10.97 -2.16
CA SER A 72 -19.15 10.99 -0.75
C SER A 72 -17.94 11.25 0.15
N TRP A 73 -16.77 10.69 -0.19
CA TRP A 73 -15.52 10.94 0.53
C TRP A 73 -14.99 12.36 0.31
N GLU A 74 -15.00 12.85 -0.94
CA GLU A 74 -14.55 14.21 -1.28
C GLU A 74 -15.50 15.31 -0.74
N GLN A 75 -16.77 14.96 -0.48
CA GLN A 75 -17.75 15.82 0.18
C GLN A 75 -17.73 15.72 1.72
N GLY A 76 -16.99 14.74 2.27
CA GLY A 76 -16.93 14.52 3.72
C GLY A 76 -18.20 13.89 4.32
N ILE A 77 -19.11 13.36 3.49
CA ILE A 77 -20.34 12.68 3.96
C ILE A 77 -19.99 11.36 4.63
N ASN A 78 -19.07 10.59 4.04
CA ASN A 78 -18.55 9.34 4.58
C ASN A 78 -17.03 9.35 4.56
N LYS A 79 -16.41 8.48 5.37
CA LYS A 79 -14.97 8.22 5.33
C LYS A 79 -14.65 6.90 4.61
N PRO A 80 -13.45 6.75 4.04
CA PRO A 80 -12.99 5.44 3.53
C PRO A 80 -12.93 4.40 4.65
N GLY A 81 -13.37 3.18 4.36
CA GLY A 81 -13.21 2.03 5.26
C GLY A 81 -11.76 1.53 5.32
N GLY A 82 -11.43 0.68 6.29
CA GLY A 82 -10.05 0.23 6.56
C GLY A 82 -9.24 -0.19 5.32
N PRO A 83 -9.75 -1.10 4.45
CA PRO A 83 -9.04 -1.47 3.22
C PRO A 83 -8.82 -0.29 2.28
N SER A 84 -9.82 0.59 2.12
CA SER A 84 -9.71 1.78 1.28
C SER A 84 -8.71 2.81 1.84
N GLN A 85 -8.61 2.94 3.17
CA GLN A 85 -7.60 3.83 3.79
C GLN A 85 -6.18 3.34 3.50
N ARG A 86 -5.94 2.02 3.61
CA ARG A 86 -4.66 1.43 3.25
C ARG A 86 -4.38 1.58 1.75
N LEU A 87 -5.39 1.35 0.92
CA LEU A 87 -5.25 1.47 -0.54
C LEU A 87 -4.89 2.92 -0.91
N LEU A 88 -5.60 3.91 -0.38
CA LEU A 88 -5.29 5.33 -0.58
C LEU A 88 -3.85 5.67 -0.14
N GLN A 89 -3.37 5.10 0.98
CA GLN A 89 -1.99 5.26 1.42
C GLN A 89 -0.99 4.67 0.43
N ILE A 90 -1.20 3.41 0.03
CA ILE A 90 -0.35 2.72 -0.93
C ILE A 90 -0.26 3.53 -2.23
N PHE A 91 -1.38 4.08 -2.68
CA PHE A 91 -1.46 4.92 -3.86
C PHE A 91 -0.78 6.29 -3.68
N GLU A 92 -0.81 6.88 -2.49
CA GLU A 92 -0.07 8.11 -2.17
C GLU A 92 1.45 7.87 -2.11
N ASP A 93 1.89 6.71 -1.60
CA ASP A 93 3.29 6.35 -1.43
C ASP A 93 3.95 5.86 -2.73
N THR A 94 3.24 5.07 -3.55
CA THR A 94 3.74 4.47 -4.81
C THR A 94 2.74 4.55 -5.98
N PRO A 95 2.37 5.76 -6.44
CA PRO A 95 1.31 5.92 -7.42
C PRO A 95 1.62 5.32 -8.81
N GLN A 96 2.83 5.51 -9.34
CA GLN A 96 3.13 5.18 -10.74
C GLN A 96 3.10 3.67 -11.00
N GLU A 97 3.77 2.88 -10.17
CA GLU A 97 3.89 1.42 -10.34
C GLU A 97 2.52 0.72 -10.32
N ILE A 98 1.65 1.18 -9.42
CA ILE A 98 0.33 0.60 -9.24
C ILE A 98 -0.60 1.00 -10.37
N ILE A 99 -0.59 2.27 -10.78
CA ILE A 99 -1.40 2.73 -11.91
C ILE A 99 -0.99 2.00 -13.19
N GLU A 100 0.30 1.86 -13.47
CA GLU A 100 0.81 1.12 -14.64
C GLU A 100 0.37 -0.35 -14.63
N SER A 101 0.28 -0.98 -13.46
CA SER A 101 -0.17 -2.37 -13.34
C SER A 101 -1.68 -2.57 -13.62
N ILE A 102 -2.48 -1.52 -13.41
CA ILE A 102 -3.95 -1.56 -13.52
C ILE A 102 -4.43 -1.04 -14.88
N VAL A 103 -3.72 -0.08 -15.46
CA VAL A 103 -4.12 0.58 -16.72
C VAL A 103 -3.61 -0.21 -17.92
N ILE A 104 -4.53 -0.87 -18.63
CA ILE A 104 -4.25 -1.44 -19.94
C ILE A 104 -4.31 -0.31 -20.98
N GLU A 105 -3.16 0.23 -21.39
CA GLU A 105 -3.11 1.16 -22.53
C GLU A 105 -3.64 0.45 -23.80
N LYS A 106 -4.75 0.91 -24.37
CA LYS A 106 -5.01 0.64 -25.79
C LYS A 106 -3.97 1.43 -26.58
N LYS A 107 -2.95 0.75 -27.14
CA LYS A 107 -2.03 1.35 -28.13
C LYS A 107 -2.85 1.98 -29.26
N ASN A 108 -3.04 3.29 -29.22
CA ASN A 108 -3.53 4.06 -30.36
C ASN A 108 -2.35 4.30 -31.30
N LYS A 109 -2.51 3.98 -32.59
CA LYS A 109 -1.46 3.96 -33.63
C LYS A 109 -0.77 5.32 -33.90
N ASN A 110 -1.16 6.41 -33.26
CA ASN A 110 -0.52 7.71 -33.41
C ASN A 110 0.31 8.06 -32.16
N GLN A 111 1.45 7.39 -32.04
CA GLN A 111 2.48 7.68 -31.04
C GLN A 111 3.23 8.95 -31.43
N ARG A 112 2.84 10.11 -30.88
CA ARG A 112 3.71 11.30 -30.75
C ARG A 112 3.49 12.13 -29.48
N SER A 113 2.50 11.80 -28.65
CA SER A 113 2.13 12.65 -27.49
C SER A 113 2.49 12.06 -26.11
N VAL A 114 2.88 10.78 -26.03
CA VAL A 114 3.07 10.08 -24.73
C VAL A 114 4.42 10.41 -24.06
N GLU A 115 5.38 10.99 -24.79
CA GLU A 115 6.67 11.39 -24.20
C GLU A 115 6.57 12.60 -23.27
N LYS A 116 5.56 13.47 -23.43
CA LYS A 116 5.38 14.65 -22.57
C LYS A 116 4.92 14.29 -21.16
N THR A 117 4.11 13.24 -21.00
CA THR A 117 3.61 12.82 -19.68
C THR A 117 4.67 12.07 -18.87
N LYS A 118 5.56 11.33 -19.54
CA LYS A 118 6.70 10.63 -18.89
C LYS A 118 7.73 11.59 -18.29
N GLN A 119 7.79 12.83 -18.77
CA GLN A 119 8.72 13.85 -18.27
C GLN A 119 8.20 14.55 -17.01
N HIS A 120 6.88 14.64 -16.83
CA HIS A 120 6.28 15.31 -15.66
C HIS A 120 6.37 14.45 -14.40
N PHE A 121 6.23 13.13 -14.50
CA PHE A 121 6.33 12.23 -13.35
C PHE A 121 7.78 11.91 -12.93
N LYS A 122 8.78 12.16 -13.77
CA LYS A 122 10.21 11.92 -13.44
C LYS A 122 10.91 13.04 -12.68
N HIS A 123 10.30 14.23 -12.54
CA HIS A 123 10.96 15.40 -11.95
C HIS A 123 10.21 16.04 -10.77
N GLY A 124 9.17 15.39 -10.23
CA GLY A 124 8.41 15.90 -9.08
C GLY A 124 9.02 15.64 -7.69
N LEU A 125 10.20 15.03 -7.60
CA LEU A 125 10.99 14.97 -6.38
C LEU A 125 12.11 16.01 -6.50
N ILE A 126 11.89 17.20 -5.92
CA ILE A 126 12.89 18.10 -5.28
C ILE A 126 12.26 19.49 -5.03
N ASN A 127 12.15 19.83 -3.75
CA ASN A 127 12.21 21.13 -3.05
C ASN A 127 11.34 22.31 -3.51
N PHE A 128 10.32 22.66 -2.70
CA PHE A 128 10.36 23.68 -1.64
C PHE A 128 9.26 23.42 -0.61
#